data_AF-A0A4R9KY99-F1
#
_entry.id   AF-A0A4R9KY99-F1
#
_cell.length_a   1.000
_cell.length_b   1.000
_cell.length_c   1.000
_cell.angle_alpha   90.00
_cell.angle_beta   90.00
_cell.angle_gamma   90.00
#
_symmetry.space_group_name_H-M   'P 1'
#
loop_
_entity.id
_entity.type
_entity.pdbx_description
1 polymer ?
#
loop_
_entity_poly.entity_id
_entity_poly.type
_entity_poly.pdbx_seq_one_letter_code
_entity_poly.pdbx_strand_id
1 'polypeptide(L)'
;MKRLSILFLLPVISFLFGCPHYSTTRLISTPPTLISIVPIATGYELRMRAGNPELLFSGYRLFVGNTENESRFPADLNAGIDCVGGVLNLIPNQPLEYSIELSPNTGPLATPATGENANRICKMNVTVTSGQYLTLRSQVLVISITNGSTSGFVFSMPSNSLKVP
;
A
#
# COMPACT_ATOMS: atom_id res chain seq x y z
N MET A 1 -13.41 -43.94 26.73
CA MET A 1 -14.32 -42.80 26.41
C MET A 1 -13.78 -41.42 26.83
N LYS A 2 -12.47 -41.21 27.10
CA LYS A 2 -11.93 -39.89 27.49
C LYS A 2 -11.16 -39.14 26.39
N ARG A 3 -10.81 -39.81 25.28
CA ARG A 3 -10.04 -39.21 24.17
C ARG A 3 -10.91 -38.49 23.12
N LEU A 4 -12.20 -38.80 23.06
CA LEU A 4 -13.13 -38.21 22.08
C LEU A 4 -13.55 -36.78 22.47
N SER A 5 -13.56 -36.46 23.78
CA SER A 5 -13.96 -35.16 24.30
C SER A 5 -12.96 -34.04 24.02
N ILE A 6 -11.67 -34.37 23.87
CA ILE A 6 -10.60 -33.38 23.62
C ILE A 6 -10.64 -32.89 22.16
N LEU A 7 -11.04 -33.75 21.20
CA LEU A 7 -11.17 -33.35 19.79
C LEU A 7 -12.31 -32.35 19.54
N PHE A 8 -13.39 -32.41 20.35
CA PHE A 8 -14.53 -31.51 20.25
C PHE A 8 -14.25 -30.11 20.84
N LEU A 9 -13.18 -29.94 21.61
CA LEU A 9 -12.78 -28.65 22.19
C LEU A 9 -11.88 -27.81 21.26
N LEU A 10 -11.21 -28.45 20.30
CA LEU A 10 -10.36 -27.77 19.30
C LEU A 10 -11.11 -26.72 18.46
N PRO A 11 -12.31 -26.98 17.91
CA PRO A 11 -13.03 -25.97 17.13
C PRO A 11 -13.52 -24.80 17.99
N VAL A 12 -13.85 -25.03 19.27
CA VAL A 12 -14.29 -23.95 20.19
C VAL A 12 -13.14 -23.00 20.53
N ILE A 13 -11.93 -23.53 20.74
CA ILE A 13 -10.73 -22.72 20.94
C ILE A 13 -10.40 -21.91 19.66
N SER A 14 -10.62 -22.51 18.49
CA SER A 14 -10.42 -21.84 17.19
C SER A 14 -11.37 -20.65 16.97
N PHE A 15 -12.58 -20.69 17.54
CA PHE A 15 -13.55 -19.58 17.51
C PHE A 15 -13.23 -18.46 18.50
N LEU A 16 -12.54 -18.76 19.61
CA LEU A 16 -12.13 -17.76 20.62
C LEU A 16 -10.91 -16.95 20.18
N PHE A 17 -10.04 -17.55 19.36
CA PHE A 17 -8.97 -16.86 18.65
C PHE A 17 -9.45 -16.51 17.24
N GLY A 18 -10.47 -15.64 17.15
CA GLY A 18 -10.88 -15.08 15.87
C GLY A 18 -9.66 -14.56 15.12
N CYS A 19 -9.51 -14.94 13.84
CA CYS A 19 -8.44 -14.42 13.00
C CYS A 19 -8.52 -12.88 12.99
N PRO A 20 -7.57 -12.14 13.58
CA PRO A 20 -7.73 -10.69 13.82
C PRO A 20 -7.56 -9.86 12.54
N HIS A 21 -7.52 -10.49 11.36
CA HIS A 21 -7.09 -9.87 10.11
C HIS A 21 -8.07 -10.02 8.95
N TYR A 22 -9.26 -10.58 9.16
CA TYR A 22 -10.31 -10.49 8.14
C TYR A 22 -11.07 -9.18 8.31
N SER A 23 -10.97 -8.34 7.28
CA SER A 23 -11.66 -7.07 7.20
C SER A 23 -13.18 -7.30 7.09
N THR A 24 -13.95 -6.70 8.00
CA THR A 24 -15.41 -6.59 7.91
C THR A 24 -15.83 -5.42 7.02
N THR A 25 -14.88 -4.63 6.53
CA THR A 25 -15.10 -3.51 5.62
C THR A 25 -15.04 -4.00 4.17
N ARG A 26 -15.95 -3.49 3.34
CA ARG A 26 -15.95 -3.80 1.90
C ARG A 26 -14.60 -3.35 1.32
N LEU A 27 -13.82 -4.29 0.79
CA LEU A 27 -12.62 -3.96 0.04
C LEU A 27 -13.05 -3.30 -1.27
N ILE A 28 -12.82 -1.99 -1.35
CA ILE A 28 -13.18 -1.19 -2.53
C ILE A 28 -12.06 -1.24 -3.57
N SER A 29 -10.82 -1.53 -3.19
CA SER A 29 -9.68 -1.56 -4.12
C SER A 29 -8.68 -2.67 -3.84
N THR A 30 -8.11 -3.21 -4.92
CA THR A 30 -7.03 -4.19 -4.85
C THR A 30 -5.70 -3.55 -4.44
N PRO A 31 -4.94 -4.15 -3.50
CA PRO A 31 -3.63 -3.63 -3.13
C PRO A 31 -2.63 -3.77 -4.29
N PRO A 32 -1.68 -2.84 -4.43
CA PRO A 32 -0.60 -3.00 -5.40
C PRO A 32 0.32 -4.16 -4.97
N THR A 33 1.07 -4.71 -5.93
CA THR A 33 2.16 -5.66 -5.68
C THR A 33 3.48 -4.94 -5.88
N LEU A 34 4.30 -4.86 -4.83
CA LEU A 34 5.65 -4.31 -4.92
C LEU A 34 6.57 -5.34 -5.56
N ILE A 35 7.36 -4.91 -6.55
CA ILE A 35 8.26 -5.75 -7.33
C ILE A 35 9.70 -5.60 -6.86
N SER A 36 10.20 -4.36 -6.79
CA SER A 36 11.59 -4.10 -6.42
C SER A 36 11.79 -2.67 -5.92
N ILE A 37 12.88 -2.47 -5.18
CA ILE A 37 13.40 -1.15 -4.81
C ILE A 37 14.76 -1.01 -5.50
N VAL A 38 14.91 0.01 -6.34
CA VAL A 38 16.13 0.24 -7.12
C VAL A 38 16.71 1.60 -6.73
N PRO A 39 18.00 1.72 -6.39
CA PRO A 39 18.60 3.02 -6.11
C PRO A 39 18.63 3.88 -7.38
N ILE A 40 18.32 5.16 -7.24
CA ILE A 40 18.38 6.16 -8.30
C ILE A 40 19.08 7.41 -7.78
N ALA A 41 19.42 8.36 -8.67
CA ALA A 41 20.15 9.56 -8.27
C ALA A 41 19.44 10.40 -7.20
N THR A 42 18.10 10.39 -7.18
CA THR A 42 17.30 11.19 -6.23
C THR A 42 16.90 10.44 -4.95
N GLY A 43 17.26 9.16 -4.80
CA GLY A 43 16.85 8.29 -3.71
C GLY A 43 16.60 6.87 -4.20
N TYR A 44 15.34 6.44 -4.21
CA TYR A 44 14.97 5.10 -4.69
C TYR A 44 13.79 5.15 -5.65
N GLU A 45 13.76 4.19 -6.55
CA GLU A 45 12.64 3.85 -7.40
C GLU A 45 11.94 2.61 -6.83
N LEU A 46 10.69 2.77 -6.40
CA LEU A 46 9.84 1.67 -5.96
C LEU A 46 8.99 1.17 -7.14
N ARG A 47 9.31 -0.02 -7.64
CA ARG A 47 8.60 -0.63 -8.77
C ARG A 47 7.44 -1.48 -8.28
N MET A 48 6.32 -1.39 -8.98
CA MET A 48 5.08 -2.03 -8.59
C MET A 48 4.24 -2.42 -9.80
N ARG A 49 3.36 -3.40 -9.58
CA ARG A 49 2.26 -3.74 -10.48
C ARG A 49 0.96 -3.48 -9.74
N ALA A 50 0.09 -2.71 -10.36
CA ALA A 50 -1.21 -2.38 -9.80
C ALA A 50 -2.22 -2.26 -10.94
N GLY A 51 -3.49 -2.49 -10.61
CA GLY A 51 -4.60 -2.02 -11.41
C GLY A 51 -5.27 -0.86 -10.67
N ASN A 52 -5.76 0.13 -11.40
CA ASN A 52 -6.64 1.17 -10.84
C ASN A 52 -8.04 1.04 -11.46
N PRO A 53 -8.78 -0.06 -11.21
CA PRO A 53 -10.06 -0.26 -11.87
C PRO A 53 -11.20 0.56 -11.22
N GLU A 54 -10.96 1.35 -10.18
CA GLU A 54 -12.04 1.90 -9.35
C GLU A 54 -12.27 3.41 -9.52
N LEU A 55 -13.56 3.76 -9.68
CA LEU A 55 -14.05 5.13 -9.63
C LEU A 55 -13.68 5.76 -8.27
N LEU A 56 -13.14 6.98 -8.27
CA LEU A 56 -12.65 7.73 -7.09
C LEU A 56 -11.32 7.24 -6.49
N PHE A 57 -10.52 6.48 -7.24
CA PHE A 57 -9.12 6.25 -6.88
C PHE A 57 -8.38 7.59 -6.72
N SER A 58 -7.73 7.77 -5.58
CA SER A 58 -7.09 9.02 -5.18
C SER A 58 -5.56 8.92 -5.06
N GLY A 59 -4.98 7.72 -5.22
CA GLY A 59 -3.53 7.52 -5.21
C GLY A 59 -3.07 6.38 -4.33
N TYR A 60 -1.77 6.37 -4.05
CA TYR A 60 -1.15 5.41 -3.13
C TYR A 60 -0.58 6.13 -1.91
N ARG A 61 -0.61 5.42 -0.79
CA ARG A 61 0.01 5.83 0.46
C ARG A 61 1.07 4.82 0.88
N LEU A 62 2.26 5.32 1.18
CA LEU A 62 3.41 4.56 1.64
C LEU A 62 3.52 4.56 3.15
N PHE A 63 3.78 3.37 3.67
CA PHE A 63 4.10 3.14 5.06
C PHE A 63 5.50 2.56 5.16
N VAL A 64 6.30 3.16 6.04
CA VAL A 64 7.69 2.79 6.30
C VAL A 64 7.78 2.28 7.73
N GLY A 65 8.41 1.13 7.94
CA GLY A 65 8.60 0.54 9.26
C GLY A 65 10.00 -0.02 9.43
N ASN A 66 10.44 -0.21 10.68
CA ASN A 66 11.71 -0.89 10.97
C ASN A 66 11.54 -2.41 10.95
N THR A 67 10.29 -2.89 11.09
CA THR A 67 9.90 -4.28 10.86
C THR A 67 8.87 -4.38 9.74
N GLU A 68 8.76 -5.57 9.12
CA GLU A 68 7.70 -5.83 8.14
C GLU A 68 6.32 -5.52 8.75
N ASN A 69 6.08 -5.99 9.96
CA ASN A 69 4.81 -5.82 10.67
C ASN A 69 4.45 -4.35 10.88
N GLU A 70 5.40 -3.52 11.31
CA GLU A 70 5.18 -2.07 11.47
C GLU A 70 4.78 -1.39 10.16
N SER A 71 5.42 -1.76 9.04
CA SER A 71 5.08 -1.18 7.73
C SER A 71 3.69 -1.62 7.24
N ARG A 72 3.28 -2.86 7.53
CA ARG A 72 1.99 -3.41 7.08
C ARG A 72 0.82 -2.98 7.95
N PHE A 73 1.06 -2.80 9.24
CA PHE A 73 0.06 -2.52 10.26
C PHE A 73 0.48 -1.30 11.09
N PRO A 74 0.55 -0.10 10.47
CA PRO A 74 0.82 1.13 11.19
C PRO A 74 -0.30 1.41 12.21
N ALA A 75 0.03 2.08 13.30
CA ALA A 75 -0.95 2.48 14.31
C ALA A 75 -2.02 3.44 13.77
N ASP A 76 -1.67 4.23 12.74
CA ASP A 76 -2.56 5.16 12.06
C ASP A 76 -2.35 5.09 10.53
N LEU A 77 -3.43 4.83 9.78
CA LEU A 77 -3.42 4.81 8.31
C LEU A 77 -3.34 6.22 7.69
N ASN A 78 -3.53 7.27 8.50
CA ASN A 78 -3.39 8.65 8.06
C ASN A 78 -1.96 9.18 8.14
N ALA A 79 -1.06 8.50 8.86
CA ALA A 79 0.34 8.89 9.04
C ALA A 79 1.27 8.48 7.89
N GLY A 80 0.74 7.85 6.83
CA GLY A 80 1.54 7.45 5.67
C GLY A 80 1.89 8.62 4.74
N ILE A 81 2.80 8.36 3.80
CA ILE A 81 3.28 9.35 2.84
C ILE A 81 2.50 9.22 1.53
N ASP A 82 1.92 10.32 1.08
CA ASP A 82 1.13 10.35 -0.14
C ASP A 82 1.98 10.49 -1.41
N CYS A 83 1.48 9.84 -2.45
CA CYS A 83 1.88 10.00 -3.83
C CYS A 83 1.48 11.39 -4.34
N VAL A 84 2.48 12.25 -4.60
CA VAL A 84 2.31 13.64 -5.05
C VAL A 84 2.97 13.89 -6.41
N GLY A 85 2.57 14.98 -7.07
CA GLY A 85 3.28 15.53 -8.23
C GLY A 85 3.29 14.64 -9.48
N GLY A 86 2.34 13.71 -9.57
CA GLY A 86 2.22 12.77 -10.68
C GLY A 86 0.81 12.78 -11.28
N VAL A 87 0.71 12.34 -12.52
CA VAL A 87 -0.60 12.04 -13.11
C VAL A 87 -0.94 10.63 -12.65
N LEU A 88 -1.82 10.52 -11.66
CA LEU A 88 -2.52 9.28 -11.32
C LEU A 88 -3.48 8.94 -12.46
N ASN A 89 -2.93 8.75 -13.66
CA ASN A 89 -3.68 8.27 -14.79
C ASN A 89 -4.38 6.99 -14.35
N LEU A 90 -5.61 6.79 -14.83
CA LEU A 90 -6.23 5.48 -14.81
C LEU A 90 -5.16 4.52 -15.33
N ILE A 91 -4.62 3.68 -14.44
CA ILE A 91 -3.71 2.61 -14.80
C ILE A 91 -4.62 1.63 -15.52
N PRO A 92 -4.62 1.61 -16.87
CA PRO A 92 -5.48 0.68 -17.59
C PRO A 92 -5.04 -0.72 -17.16
N ASN A 93 -5.99 -1.66 -17.12
CA ASN A 93 -5.81 -3.03 -16.65
C ASN A 93 -4.86 -3.83 -17.59
N GLN A 94 -3.64 -3.36 -17.73
CA GLN A 94 -2.57 -3.88 -18.56
C GLN A 94 -1.43 -4.33 -17.64
N PRO A 95 -0.69 -5.38 -18.02
CA PRO A 95 0.42 -5.92 -17.23
C PRO A 95 1.67 -5.03 -17.33
N LEU A 96 1.54 -3.75 -16.99
CA LEU A 96 2.64 -2.78 -16.98
C LEU A 96 3.23 -2.69 -15.58
N GLU A 97 4.56 -2.55 -15.54
CA GLU A 97 5.28 -2.22 -14.32
C GLU A 97 5.37 -0.70 -14.22
N TYR A 98 4.85 -0.17 -13.12
CA TYR A 98 4.90 1.25 -12.78
C TYR A 98 5.99 1.48 -11.74
N SER A 99 6.45 2.73 -11.63
CA SER A 99 7.37 3.11 -10.56
C SER A 99 6.93 4.36 -9.82
N ILE A 100 7.32 4.43 -8.55
CA ILE A 100 7.16 5.60 -7.69
C ILE A 100 8.56 6.07 -7.29
N GLU A 101 8.83 7.35 -7.43
CA GLU A 101 10.06 7.96 -6.93
C GLU A 101 9.95 8.20 -5.43
N LEU A 102 10.88 7.65 -4.66
CA LEU A 102 11.08 7.90 -3.24
C LEU A 102 12.28 8.84 -3.10
N SER A 103 12.02 10.09 -2.74
CA SER A 103 13.08 11.10 -2.64
C SER A 103 12.74 12.13 -1.56
N PRO A 104 13.72 12.66 -0.82
CA PRO A 104 13.49 13.76 0.13
C PRO A 104 13.29 15.12 -0.52
N ASN A 105 13.54 15.22 -1.83
CA ASN A 105 13.52 16.49 -2.55
C ASN A 105 12.09 16.92 -2.88
N THR A 106 11.72 18.15 -2.52
CA THR A 106 10.45 18.73 -2.99
C THR A 106 10.52 19.10 -4.48
N GLY A 107 9.35 19.25 -5.13
CA GLY A 107 9.26 19.64 -6.54
C GLY A 107 8.61 18.57 -7.43
N PRO A 108 8.63 18.76 -8.77
CA PRO A 108 8.00 17.85 -9.70
C PRO A 108 8.69 16.47 -9.71
N LEU A 109 8.01 15.50 -10.32
CA LEU A 109 8.55 14.19 -10.62
C LEU A 109 9.85 14.32 -11.44
N ALA A 110 10.93 13.65 -11.03
CA ALA A 110 12.17 13.70 -11.79
C ALA A 110 11.98 12.96 -13.12
N THR A 111 12.62 13.47 -14.18
CA THR A 111 12.63 12.78 -15.48
C THR A 111 13.43 11.48 -15.33
N PRO A 112 12.87 10.31 -15.67
CA PRO A 112 13.58 9.04 -15.54
C PRO A 112 14.90 9.04 -16.34
N ALA A 113 16.01 8.68 -15.68
CA ALA A 113 17.29 8.52 -16.34
C ALA A 113 17.37 7.21 -17.15
N THR A 114 18.42 7.04 -17.95
CA THR A 114 18.64 5.79 -18.69
C THR A 114 18.75 4.60 -17.74
N GLY A 115 17.88 3.59 -17.92
CA GLY A 115 17.81 2.39 -17.06
C GLY A 115 16.78 2.46 -15.93
N GLU A 116 16.20 3.64 -15.68
CA GLU A 116 15.06 3.81 -14.77
C GLU A 116 13.75 3.46 -15.48
N ASN A 117 12.69 3.16 -14.71
CA ASN A 117 11.39 2.85 -15.30
C ASN A 117 10.73 4.14 -15.81
N ALA A 118 10.44 4.18 -17.12
CA ALA A 118 9.79 5.31 -17.78
C ALA A 118 8.34 5.52 -17.31
N ASN A 119 7.69 4.49 -16.76
CA ASN A 119 6.31 4.53 -16.27
C ASN A 119 6.23 5.01 -14.81
N ARG A 120 6.93 6.11 -14.51
CA ARG A 120 6.91 6.70 -13.18
C ARG A 120 5.61 7.48 -12.98
N ILE A 121 4.81 7.07 -12.00
CA ILE A 121 3.45 7.59 -11.82
C ILE A 121 3.37 8.77 -10.86
N CYS A 122 4.28 8.83 -9.88
CA CYS A 122 4.33 9.91 -8.89
C CYS A 122 5.60 9.86 -8.05
N LYS A 123 5.69 10.83 -7.15
CA LYS A 123 6.76 11.01 -6.19
C LYS A 123 6.21 10.94 -4.77
N MET A 124 6.97 10.35 -3.86
CA MET A 124 6.70 10.37 -2.42
C MET A 124 7.87 11.06 -1.74
N ASN A 125 7.57 12.12 -0.99
CA ASN A 125 8.59 12.94 -0.35
C ASN A 125 9.06 12.25 0.95
N VAL A 126 10.04 11.37 0.84
CA VAL A 126 10.49 10.51 1.94
C VAL A 126 11.99 10.23 1.86
N THR A 127 12.64 10.25 3.02
CA THR A 127 13.96 9.65 3.21
C THR A 127 13.79 8.23 3.72
N VAL A 128 14.18 7.24 2.92
CA VAL A 128 14.20 5.83 3.34
C VAL A 128 15.63 5.36 3.55
N THR A 129 15.84 4.57 4.58
CA THR A 129 17.15 4.04 4.98
C THR A 129 17.22 2.56 4.67
N SER A 130 18.41 2.08 4.30
CA SER A 130 18.67 0.65 4.14
C SER A 130 18.20 -0.13 5.38
N GLY A 131 17.55 -1.26 5.13
CA GLY A 131 17.01 -2.11 6.18
C GLY A 131 15.56 -1.85 6.59
N GLN A 132 14.98 -0.69 6.22
CA GLN A 132 13.57 -0.40 6.47
C GLN A 132 12.65 -1.21 5.55
N TYR A 133 11.40 -1.40 5.97
CA TYR A 133 10.36 -2.09 5.20
C TYR A 133 9.36 -1.09 4.64
N LEU A 134 9.03 -1.25 3.37
CA LEU A 134 8.09 -0.43 2.63
C LEU A 134 6.83 -1.23 2.32
N THR A 135 5.67 -0.64 2.58
CA THR A 135 4.35 -1.19 2.22
C THR A 135 3.50 -0.09 1.60
N LEU A 136 2.80 -0.40 0.51
CA LEU A 136 1.85 0.51 -0.14
C LEU A 136 0.40 0.10 0.15
N ARG A 137 -0.48 1.10 0.17
CA ARG A 137 -1.93 0.93 0.11
C ARG A 137 -2.51 1.84 -0.95
N SER A 138 -3.51 1.34 -1.67
CA SER A 138 -4.36 2.15 -2.54
C SER A 138 -5.30 2.99 -1.68
N GLN A 139 -5.54 4.24 -2.06
CA GLN A 139 -6.44 5.18 -1.40
C GLN A 139 -7.61 5.49 -2.32
N VAL A 140 -8.84 5.30 -1.83
CA VAL A 140 -10.07 5.61 -2.55
C VAL A 140 -10.88 6.61 -1.75
N LEU A 141 -11.37 7.66 -2.43
CA LEU A 141 -12.28 8.62 -1.82
C LEU A 141 -13.68 7.99 -1.74
N VAL A 142 -14.24 7.96 -0.53
CA VAL A 142 -15.61 7.53 -0.28
C VAL A 142 -16.46 8.74 0.05
N ILE A 143 -17.56 8.89 -0.69
CA ILE A 143 -18.53 9.97 -0.51
C ILE A 143 -19.78 9.36 0.13
N SER A 144 -20.02 9.66 1.41
CA SER A 144 -21.31 9.36 2.05
C SER A 144 -22.29 10.50 1.77
N ILE A 145 -23.35 10.20 1.02
CA ILE A 145 -24.41 11.17 0.70
C ILE A 145 -25.53 11.20 1.75
N THR A 146 -25.47 10.36 2.77
CA THR A 146 -26.46 10.27 3.84
C THR A 146 -25.97 11.08 5.05
N ASN A 147 -26.77 12.05 5.51
CA ASN A 147 -26.52 12.93 6.68
C ASN A 147 -25.38 13.96 6.55
N GLY A 148 -25.37 14.77 5.48
CA GLY A 148 -24.61 16.03 5.49
C GLY A 148 -23.08 15.85 5.48
N SER A 149 -22.56 15.40 4.33
CA SER A 149 -21.16 15.50 3.90
C SER A 149 -20.10 14.96 4.88
N THR A 150 -19.97 13.63 4.94
CA THR A 150 -18.72 12.98 5.36
C THR A 150 -18.06 12.34 4.15
N SER A 151 -17.13 13.06 3.54
CA SER A 151 -16.17 12.50 2.58
C SER A 151 -14.94 12.00 3.34
N GLY A 152 -14.55 10.74 3.15
CA GLY A 152 -13.39 10.15 3.82
C GLY A 152 -12.59 9.26 2.87
N PHE A 153 -11.42 8.81 3.31
CA PHE A 153 -10.61 7.87 2.55
C PHE A 153 -10.74 6.45 3.09
N VAL A 154 -10.91 5.50 2.19
CA VAL A 154 -10.79 4.08 2.49
C VAL A 154 -9.54 3.54 1.82
N PHE A 155 -8.78 2.75 2.57
CA PHE A 155 -7.53 2.15 2.11
C PHE A 155 -7.73 0.69 1.74
N SER A 156 -6.98 0.21 0.75
CA SER A 156 -6.88 -1.24 0.49
C SER A 156 -6.24 -1.98 1.67
N MET A 157 -6.25 -3.32 1.59
CA MET A 157 -5.30 -4.14 2.35
C MET A 157 -3.86 -3.69 2.09
N PRO A 158 -2.90 -4.01 2.97
CA PRO A 158 -1.48 -3.74 2.69
C PRO A 158 -1.01 -4.59 1.50
N SER A 159 -0.10 -4.03 0.69
CA SER A 159 0.70 -4.81 -0.26
C SER A 159 1.58 -5.85 0.44
N ASN A 160 2.35 -6.62 -0.33
CA ASN A 160 3.58 -7.21 0.21
C ASN A 160 4.55 -6.11 0.65
N SER A 161 5.45 -6.43 1.56
CA SER A 161 6.51 -5.51 1.97
C SER A 161 7.81 -5.82 1.27
N LEU A 162 8.58 -4.78 0.95
CA LEU A 162 9.95 -4.91 0.47
C LEU A 162 10.89 -4.24 1.44
N LYS A 163 12.05 -4.86 1.68
CA LYS A 163 13.12 -4.29 2.48
C LYS A 163 14.01 -3.43 1.60
N VAL A 164 14.28 -2.20 2.02
CA VAL A 164 15.21 -1.29 1.34
C VAL A 164 16.60 -1.94 1.35
N PRO A 165 17.26 -2.06 0.18
CA PRO A 165 18.56 -2.73 0.05
C PRO A 165 19.66 -2.03 0.84
#